data_AF-A0A2N3CQ97-F1
#
_entry.id   AF-A0A2N3CQ97-F1
#
_cell.length_a   1.000
_cell.length_b   1.000
_cell.length_c   1.000
_cell.angle_alpha   90.00
_cell.angle_beta   90.00
_cell.angle_gamma   90.00
#
_symmetry.space_group_name_H-M   'P 1'
#
loop_
_entity.id
_entity.type
_entity.pdbx_description
1 polymer ?
#
loop_
_entity_poly.entity_id
_entity_poly.type
_entity_poly.pdbx_seq_one_letter_code
_entity_poly.pdbx_strand_id
1 'polypeptide(L)'
;MAGIAKPFSPEAALKRSLRAHLRQLGFTKDEAGELVLPGVGKDMIRRMHRGQRRERLAAAQPFLARALERALPSFADGAEIDPAKIRLRLRLIKSGTPESDLFRVATLTWSVPVSAGFGRRMRYLVWDEVHDRLAGVIALGDPVYNLSVRDSLIGWNVEDRAKRLVGILDAYVLGAVPPYNFLLGGKAIACLIRSRDVYDDFRRLYGQSVGVISRQAKQAHLVAVTTTSSMGRSSVYNRLRLEGTSYFERIGFTEGWGHFHITDTLFLRMRDFLRDRDHRYADMHKFGEGPNWRLRTIRAALSALDFDENILRHGIKREVFISKLAANAYDVLRTDAHSPDIAQLLTVAEISDLARNRWMIPRADRGEVDYRSWRRDKIPLLIKGRLETGRIADRSSG
;
A
#
# COMPACT_ATOMS: atom_id res chain seq x y z
N MET A 1 -29.50 31.79 25.08
CA MET A 1 -28.38 32.74 24.94
C MET A 1 -27.25 32.04 24.20
N ALA A 2 -26.98 32.44 22.96
CA ALA A 2 -25.85 31.92 22.17
C ALA A 2 -24.53 32.40 22.81
N GLY A 3 -23.67 31.45 23.19
CA GLY A 3 -22.39 31.76 23.82
C GLY A 3 -21.51 32.59 22.89
N ILE A 4 -21.01 33.71 23.40
CA ILE A 4 -20.07 34.60 22.70
C ILE A 4 -18.85 33.77 22.28
N ALA A 5 -18.65 33.61 20.98
CA ALA A 5 -17.51 32.88 20.44
C ALA A 5 -16.21 33.57 20.90
N LYS A 6 -15.45 32.93 21.80
CA LYS A 6 -14.14 33.42 22.25
C LYS A 6 -13.13 33.26 21.10
N PRO A 7 -12.70 34.34 20.42
CA PRO A 7 -11.91 34.23 19.19
C PRO A 7 -10.49 33.68 19.43
N PHE A 8 -10.04 33.58 20.69
CA PHE A 8 -8.73 33.08 21.08
C PHE A 8 -8.76 31.76 21.85
N SER A 9 -9.89 31.05 21.90
CA SER A 9 -9.92 29.73 22.53
C SER A 9 -9.08 28.70 21.74
N PRO A 10 -8.50 27.67 22.40
CA PRO A 10 -7.83 26.56 21.72
C PRO A 10 -8.71 25.90 20.64
N GLU A 11 -10.02 25.82 20.91
CA GLU A 11 -11.03 25.40 19.95
C GLU A 11 -11.07 26.31 18.71
N ALA A 12 -11.21 27.63 18.89
CA ALA A 12 -11.25 28.57 17.77
C ALA A 12 -9.96 28.52 16.93
N ALA A 13 -8.80 28.33 17.58
CA ALA A 13 -7.52 28.14 16.91
C ALA A 13 -7.46 26.83 16.11
N LEU A 14 -8.04 25.73 16.62
CA LEU A 14 -8.13 24.46 15.90
C LEU A 14 -9.09 24.57 14.70
N LYS A 15 -10.27 25.17 14.88
CA LYS A 15 -11.24 25.44 13.80
C LYS A 15 -10.60 26.26 12.67
N ARG A 16 -9.86 27.33 13.00
CA ARG A 16 -9.12 28.13 12.01
C ARG A 16 -8.08 27.31 11.27
N SER A 17 -7.28 26.52 11.99
CA SER A 17 -6.25 25.69 11.38
C SER A 17 -6.82 24.64 10.44
N LEU A 18 -7.92 23.98 10.83
CA LEU A 18 -8.60 23.00 9.99
C LEU A 18 -9.15 23.65 8.71
N ARG A 19 -9.82 24.81 8.82
CA ARG A 19 -10.35 25.54 7.66
C ARG A 19 -9.24 26.00 6.71
N ALA A 20 -8.15 26.56 7.25
CA ALA A 20 -7.01 26.99 6.45
C ALA A 20 -6.38 25.81 5.69
N HIS A 21 -6.22 24.68 6.37
CA HIS A 21 -5.68 23.45 5.79
C HIS A 21 -6.57 22.88 4.68
N LEU A 22 -7.88 22.77 4.91
CA LEU A 22 -8.83 22.30 3.90
C LEU A 22 -8.87 23.22 2.67
N ARG A 23 -8.84 24.55 2.88
CA ARG A 23 -8.73 25.52 1.78
C ARG A 23 -7.43 25.37 0.99
N GLN A 24 -6.30 25.11 1.65
CA GLN A 24 -5.02 24.87 0.98
C GLN A 24 -5.04 23.59 0.12
N LEU A 25 -5.80 22.58 0.54
CA LEU A 25 -6.05 21.38 -0.26
C LEU A 25 -7.09 21.59 -1.37
N GLY A 26 -7.70 22.78 -1.41
CA GLY A 26 -8.63 23.24 -2.44
C GLY A 26 -10.09 22.85 -2.19
N PHE A 27 -10.47 22.40 -0.98
CA PHE A 27 -11.88 22.18 -0.66
C PHE A 27 -12.67 23.48 -0.84
N THR A 28 -13.78 23.39 -1.58
CA THR A 28 -14.74 24.47 -1.82
C THR A 28 -16.02 24.23 -1.04
N LYS A 29 -16.88 25.24 -0.92
CA LYS A 29 -18.25 25.03 -0.43
C LYS A 29 -19.19 24.78 -1.60
N ASP A 30 -20.11 23.83 -1.46
CA ASP A 30 -21.26 23.73 -2.37
C ASP A 30 -22.36 24.73 -2.00
N GLU A 31 -23.47 24.69 -2.73
CA GLU A 31 -24.64 25.56 -2.53
C GLU A 31 -25.30 25.38 -1.15
N ALA A 32 -25.13 24.21 -0.52
CA ALA A 32 -25.59 23.93 0.84
C ALA A 32 -24.58 24.41 1.91
N GLY A 33 -23.41 24.92 1.50
CA GLY A 33 -22.35 25.38 2.39
C GLY A 33 -21.40 24.28 2.86
N GLU A 34 -21.54 23.07 2.32
CA GLU A 34 -20.76 21.88 2.67
C GLU A 34 -19.41 21.84 1.96
N LEU A 35 -18.38 21.36 2.65
CA LEU A 35 -17.01 21.32 2.12
C LEU A 35 -16.81 20.15 1.14
N VAL A 36 -16.79 20.46 -0.16
CA VAL A 36 -16.59 19.50 -1.26
C VAL A 36 -15.17 19.61 -1.83
N LEU A 37 -14.59 18.47 -2.22
CA LEU A 37 -13.26 18.41 -2.85
C LEU A 37 -13.25 19.00 -4.28
N PRO A 38 -12.13 19.61 -4.71
CA PRO A 38 -12.02 20.18 -6.05
C PRO A 38 -11.71 19.10 -7.10
N GLY A 39 -12.73 18.42 -7.61
CA GLY A 39 -12.62 17.51 -8.75
C GLY A 39 -11.98 16.14 -8.45
N VAL A 40 -11.74 15.32 -9.48
CA VAL A 40 -11.26 13.94 -9.37
C VAL A 40 -10.14 13.70 -10.40
N GLY A 41 -8.87 13.67 -9.94
CA GLY A 41 -7.72 13.45 -10.83
C GLY A 41 -6.46 12.99 -10.10
N LYS A 42 -5.63 12.17 -10.76
CA LYS A 42 -4.39 11.59 -10.19
C LYS A 42 -3.42 12.66 -9.67
N ASP A 43 -3.31 13.79 -10.35
CA ASP A 43 -2.43 14.88 -9.93
C ASP A 43 -2.92 15.61 -8.69
N MET A 44 -4.24 15.63 -8.45
CA MET A 44 -4.75 16.11 -7.18
C MET A 44 -4.46 15.15 -6.04
N ILE A 45 -4.63 13.83 -6.26
CA ILE A 45 -4.24 12.81 -5.28
C ILE A 45 -2.76 12.96 -4.91
N ARG A 46 -1.90 13.17 -5.91
CA ARG A 46 -0.48 13.46 -5.71
C ARG A 46 -0.28 14.73 -4.88
N ARG A 47 -0.95 15.85 -5.20
CA ARG A 47 -0.88 17.11 -4.43
C ARG A 47 -1.27 16.89 -2.96
N MET A 48 -2.36 16.18 -2.68
CA MET A 48 -2.81 15.89 -1.32
C MET A 48 -1.79 15.06 -0.53
N HIS A 49 -1.05 14.16 -1.19
CA HIS A 49 0.01 13.39 -0.54
C HIS A 49 1.37 14.12 -0.43
N ARG A 50 1.59 15.26 -1.10
CA ARG A 50 2.89 15.96 -1.06
C ARG A 50 3.29 16.38 0.35
N GLY A 51 2.35 16.89 1.14
CA GLY A 51 2.59 17.30 2.54
C GLY A 51 3.07 16.13 3.40
N GLN A 52 2.31 15.03 3.41
CA GLN A 52 2.67 13.81 4.14
C GLN A 52 3.98 13.19 3.64
N ARG A 53 4.26 13.22 2.33
CA ARG A 53 5.52 12.72 1.77
C ARG A 53 6.70 13.55 2.27
N ARG A 54 6.58 14.87 2.34
CA ARG A 54 7.62 15.76 2.87
C ARG A 54 7.89 15.50 4.34
N GLU A 55 6.84 15.37 5.16
CA GLU A 55 6.96 15.04 6.59
C GLU A 55 7.66 13.69 6.79
N ARG A 56 7.25 12.65 6.05
CA ARG A 56 7.88 11.32 6.14
C ARG A 56 9.33 11.32 5.64
N LEU A 57 9.64 12.06 4.58
CA LEU A 57 11.00 12.16 4.08
C LEU A 57 11.90 12.91 5.06
N ALA A 58 11.39 13.95 5.73
CA ALA A 58 12.10 14.65 6.80
C ALA A 58 12.38 13.71 7.98
N ALA A 59 11.36 12.98 8.45
CA ALA A 59 11.50 11.98 9.52
C ALA A 59 12.44 10.83 9.14
N ALA A 60 12.55 10.50 7.85
CA ALA A 60 13.44 9.47 7.35
C ALA A 60 14.90 9.92 7.15
N GLN A 61 15.24 11.22 7.27
CA GLN A 61 16.60 11.70 7.02
C GLN A 61 17.67 11.01 7.88
N PRO A 62 17.52 10.85 9.21
CA PRO A 62 18.53 10.17 10.03
C PRO A 62 18.70 8.69 9.64
N PHE A 63 17.68 8.09 9.05
CA PHE A 63 17.75 6.74 8.51
C PHE A 63 18.47 6.68 7.16
N LEU A 64 18.12 7.59 6.24
CA LEU A 64 18.76 7.66 4.93
C LEU A 64 20.26 7.96 5.06
N ALA A 65 20.66 8.85 5.97
CA ALA A 65 22.06 9.19 6.21
C ALA A 65 22.94 7.99 6.55
N ARG A 66 22.41 6.98 7.25
CA ARG A 66 23.17 5.77 7.64
C ARG A 66 23.00 4.58 6.70
N ALA A 67 21.85 4.47 6.03
CA ALA A 67 21.47 3.24 5.32
C ALA A 67 21.61 3.36 3.80
N LEU A 68 21.51 4.56 3.24
CA LEU A 68 21.44 4.75 1.79
C LEU A 68 22.72 4.31 1.08
N GLU A 69 23.88 4.67 1.62
CA GLU A 69 25.18 4.29 1.06
C GLU A 69 25.36 2.77 1.01
N ARG A 70 24.93 2.06 2.06
CA ARG A 70 24.98 0.59 2.13
C ARG A 70 23.96 -0.08 1.22
N ALA A 71 22.81 0.55 1.00
CA ALA A 71 21.74 0.03 0.15
C ALA A 71 21.99 0.25 -1.34
N LEU A 72 22.72 1.32 -1.72
CA LEU A 72 22.91 1.74 -3.10
C LEU A 72 23.51 0.66 -4.01
N PRO A 73 24.52 -0.13 -3.59
CA PRO A 73 25.09 -1.20 -4.41
C PRO A 73 24.08 -2.28 -4.80
N SER A 74 23.03 -2.50 -4.00
CA SER A 74 21.97 -3.46 -4.30
C SER A 74 21.03 -3.01 -5.42
N PHE A 75 21.00 -1.73 -5.77
CA PHE A 75 20.27 -1.24 -6.95
C PHE A 75 21.12 -1.44 -8.21
N ALA A 76 20.46 -1.76 -9.33
CA ALA A 76 21.17 -2.00 -10.58
C ALA A 76 21.42 -0.70 -11.37
N ASP A 77 22.54 -0.68 -12.09
CA ASP A 77 22.66 0.16 -13.27
C ASP A 77 21.93 -0.52 -14.44
N GLY A 78 21.35 0.28 -15.34
CA GLY A 78 20.61 -0.21 -16.50
C GLY A 78 21.42 -1.12 -17.40
N ALA A 79 22.70 -0.77 -17.60
CA ALA A 79 23.64 -1.50 -18.43
C ALA A 79 24.05 -2.87 -17.85
N GLU A 80 23.82 -3.12 -16.55
CA GLU A 80 24.11 -4.43 -15.94
C GLU A 80 23.07 -5.49 -16.28
N ILE A 81 21.87 -5.08 -16.71
CA ILE A 81 20.72 -5.97 -16.83
C ILE A 81 20.59 -6.51 -18.25
N ASP A 82 20.70 -7.84 -18.37
CA ASP A 82 20.26 -8.60 -19.52
C ASP A 82 18.82 -9.12 -19.28
N PRO A 83 17.80 -8.53 -19.93
CA PRO A 83 16.40 -8.91 -19.70
C PRO A 83 16.09 -10.39 -19.93
N ALA A 84 16.84 -11.06 -20.82
CA ALA A 84 16.65 -12.47 -21.12
C ALA A 84 17.15 -13.41 -20.00
N LYS A 85 18.00 -12.90 -19.10
CA LYS A 85 18.60 -13.67 -18.01
C LYS A 85 17.99 -13.41 -16.64
N ILE A 86 17.08 -12.44 -16.53
CA ILE A 86 16.45 -12.06 -15.25
C ILE A 86 15.84 -13.30 -14.57
N ARG A 87 16.24 -13.55 -13.31
CA ARG A 87 15.70 -14.65 -12.50
C ARG A 87 15.27 -14.13 -11.14
N LEU A 88 13.98 -13.90 -10.98
CA LEU A 88 13.41 -13.35 -9.76
C LEU A 88 13.29 -14.42 -8.68
N ARG A 89 13.62 -14.03 -7.44
CA ARG A 89 13.37 -14.79 -6.21
C ARG A 89 12.78 -13.91 -5.13
N LEU A 90 12.12 -14.55 -4.17
CA LEU A 90 11.65 -13.89 -2.96
C LEU A 90 12.63 -14.17 -1.82
N ARG A 91 13.15 -13.10 -1.21
CA ARG A 91 13.93 -13.16 0.03
C ARG A 91 13.07 -12.63 1.17
N LEU A 92 12.58 -13.52 2.03
CA LEU A 92 11.77 -13.16 3.19
C LEU A 92 12.62 -12.34 4.19
N ILE A 93 12.15 -11.13 4.50
CA ILE A 93 12.87 -10.18 5.35
C ILE A 93 12.61 -10.47 6.83
N LYS A 94 13.67 -10.52 7.61
CA LYS A 94 13.61 -10.50 9.08
C LYS A 94 13.75 -9.06 9.60
N SER A 95 13.13 -8.76 10.74
CA SER A 95 13.23 -7.45 11.36
C SER A 95 14.66 -7.20 11.86
N GLY A 96 15.13 -5.95 11.75
CA GLY A 96 16.44 -5.54 12.27
C GLY A 96 17.64 -5.99 11.44
N THR A 97 17.44 -6.51 10.22
CA THR A 97 18.52 -6.92 9.32
C THR A 97 18.80 -5.87 8.23
N PRO A 98 19.96 -5.93 7.56
CA PRO A 98 20.26 -5.05 6.42
C PRO A 98 19.22 -5.09 5.30
N GLU A 99 18.57 -6.24 5.08
CA GLU A 99 17.48 -6.39 4.11
C GLU A 99 16.24 -5.56 4.50
N SER A 100 16.01 -5.40 5.80
CA SER A 100 14.94 -4.53 6.33
C SER A 100 15.20 -3.06 6.01
N ASP A 101 16.47 -2.64 6.11
CA ASP A 101 16.90 -1.30 5.74
C ASP A 101 16.83 -1.08 4.23
N LEU A 102 17.31 -2.04 3.42
CA LEU A 102 17.19 -2.00 1.96
C LEU A 102 15.73 -1.89 1.51
N PHE A 103 14.83 -2.68 2.11
CA PHE A 103 13.40 -2.59 1.86
C PHE A 103 12.85 -1.19 2.15
N ARG A 104 13.21 -0.59 3.30
CA ARG A 104 12.80 0.78 3.63
C ARG A 104 13.33 1.79 2.62
N VAL A 105 14.60 1.71 2.23
CA VAL A 105 15.19 2.60 1.21
C VAL A 105 14.42 2.46 -0.11
N ALA A 106 14.15 1.24 -0.57
CA ALA A 106 13.40 0.99 -1.79
C ALA A 106 11.99 1.60 -1.74
N THR A 107 11.24 1.46 -0.64
CA THR A 107 9.89 2.04 -0.52
C THR A 107 9.87 3.58 -0.51
N LEU A 108 10.99 4.24 -0.16
CA LEU A 108 11.10 5.70 -0.20
C LEU A 108 11.28 6.25 -1.62
N THR A 109 11.55 5.39 -2.61
CA THR A 109 11.60 5.78 -4.02
C THR A 109 10.21 6.05 -4.61
N TRP A 110 9.14 5.63 -3.94
CA TRP A 110 7.77 5.75 -4.45
C TRP A 110 7.07 7.03 -4.00
N SER A 111 6.07 7.46 -4.78
CA SER A 111 5.31 8.69 -4.54
C SER A 111 4.28 8.57 -3.41
N VAL A 112 3.78 7.35 -3.14
CA VAL A 112 2.78 7.10 -2.10
C VAL A 112 3.45 6.41 -0.93
N PRO A 113 3.46 7.03 0.26
CA PRO A 113 4.28 6.51 1.32
C PRO A 113 3.60 5.32 2.03
N VAL A 114 4.41 4.31 2.37
CA VAL A 114 3.99 3.04 2.95
C VAL A 114 3.70 3.19 4.45
N SER A 115 2.63 2.57 4.96
CA SER A 115 2.33 2.56 6.40
C SER A 115 3.08 1.44 7.14
N ALA A 116 3.50 1.71 8.37
CA ALA A 116 4.21 0.74 9.20
C ALA A 116 3.33 -0.46 9.59
N GLY A 117 2.00 -0.27 9.74
CA GLY A 117 0.98 -1.29 10.01
C GLY A 117 1.21 -2.08 11.31
N PHE A 118 0.22 -2.87 11.71
CA PHE A 118 0.31 -3.79 12.85
C PHE A 118 -0.26 -5.15 12.45
N GLY A 119 0.10 -6.22 13.18
CA GLY A 119 -0.38 -7.58 12.94
C GLY A 119 0.56 -8.45 12.10
N ARG A 120 0.03 -9.39 11.33
CA ARG A 120 0.80 -10.28 10.44
C ARG A 120 1.49 -9.46 9.36
N ARG A 121 2.77 -9.74 9.10
CA ARG A 121 3.60 -9.01 8.13
C ARG A 121 4.61 -9.95 7.47
N MET A 122 4.51 -10.05 6.17
CA MET A 122 5.51 -10.72 5.33
C MET A 122 6.06 -9.69 4.36
N ARG A 123 7.36 -9.44 4.44
CA ARG A 123 8.06 -8.50 3.56
C ARG A 123 9.08 -9.28 2.78
N TYR A 124 9.18 -8.99 1.50
CA TYR A 124 10.13 -9.62 0.60
C TYR A 124 10.94 -8.58 -0.13
N LEU A 125 12.24 -8.84 -0.24
CA LEU A 125 13.00 -8.34 -1.37
C LEU A 125 12.73 -9.27 -2.55
N VAL A 126 12.39 -8.70 -3.70
CA VAL A 126 12.42 -9.43 -4.96
C VAL A 126 13.80 -9.26 -5.54
N TRP A 127 14.59 -10.33 -5.54
CA TRP A 127 15.98 -10.32 -5.96
C TRP A 127 16.13 -10.95 -7.33
N ASP A 128 16.92 -10.33 -8.19
CA ASP A 128 17.37 -10.96 -9.43
C ASP A 128 18.67 -11.71 -9.16
N GLU A 129 18.60 -13.04 -9.15
CA GLU A 129 19.73 -13.91 -8.80
C GLU A 129 20.89 -13.80 -9.79
N VAL A 130 20.60 -13.59 -11.08
CA VAL A 130 21.66 -13.62 -12.11
C VAL A 130 22.49 -12.35 -12.08
N HIS A 131 21.85 -11.20 -11.86
CA HIS A 131 22.53 -9.90 -11.82
C HIS A 131 22.97 -9.52 -10.40
N ASP A 132 22.50 -10.26 -9.39
CA ASP A 132 22.67 -9.96 -7.97
C ASP A 132 22.21 -8.54 -7.61
N ARG A 133 20.97 -8.21 -7.98
CA ARG A 133 20.37 -6.88 -7.78
C ARG A 133 18.94 -6.96 -7.28
N LEU A 134 18.52 -5.90 -6.60
CA LEU A 134 17.15 -5.70 -6.17
C LEU A 134 16.26 -5.39 -7.38
N ALA A 135 15.33 -6.29 -7.71
CA ALA A 135 14.32 -6.07 -8.74
C ALA A 135 13.10 -5.30 -8.23
N GLY A 136 12.76 -5.48 -6.95
CA GLY A 136 11.70 -4.73 -6.30
C GLY A 136 11.35 -5.28 -4.92
N VAL A 137 10.18 -4.90 -4.43
CA VAL A 137 9.75 -5.26 -3.07
C VAL A 137 8.27 -5.61 -3.02
N ILE A 138 7.95 -6.57 -2.15
CA ILE A 138 6.57 -6.98 -1.84
C ILE A 138 6.38 -6.85 -0.34
N ALA A 139 5.21 -6.37 0.07
CA ALA A 139 4.78 -6.58 1.44
C ALA A 139 3.30 -6.89 1.56
N LEU A 140 3.06 -7.96 2.32
CA LEU A 140 1.76 -8.50 2.66
C LEU A 140 1.53 -8.27 4.16
N GLY A 141 0.31 -7.94 4.55
CA GLY A 141 -0.03 -7.81 5.95
C GLY A 141 -1.51 -7.94 6.22
N ASP A 142 -1.90 -7.79 7.48
CA ASP A 142 -3.30 -7.94 7.84
C ASP A 142 -4.22 -7.06 6.99
N PRO A 143 -5.33 -7.62 6.48
CA PRO A 143 -6.19 -6.95 5.53
C PRO A 143 -6.94 -5.79 6.16
N VAL A 144 -7.32 -4.81 5.34
CA VAL A 144 -8.25 -3.76 5.75
C VAL A 144 -9.51 -4.42 6.29
N TYR A 145 -9.81 -4.17 7.56
CA TYR A 145 -10.91 -4.84 8.25
C TYR A 145 -12.23 -4.56 7.53
N ASN A 146 -12.60 -3.30 7.31
CA ASN A 146 -13.84 -2.93 6.62
C ASN A 146 -13.61 -2.70 5.11
N LEU A 147 -13.81 -3.74 4.30
CA LEU A 147 -13.73 -3.66 2.84
C LEU A 147 -15.00 -4.26 2.22
N SER A 148 -16.03 -3.42 2.08
CA SER A 148 -17.37 -3.86 1.68
C SER A 148 -17.39 -4.65 0.38
N VAL A 149 -16.64 -4.20 -0.64
CA VAL A 149 -16.58 -4.90 -1.94
C VAL A 149 -16.08 -6.35 -1.83
N ARG A 150 -15.12 -6.61 -0.93
CA ARG A 150 -14.63 -7.97 -0.66
C ARG A 150 -15.69 -8.75 0.09
N ASP A 151 -16.26 -8.15 1.13
CA ASP A 151 -17.24 -8.82 1.99
C ASP A 151 -18.48 -9.22 1.18
N SER A 152 -19.00 -8.34 0.32
CA SER A 152 -20.12 -8.62 -0.58
C SER A 152 -19.81 -9.70 -1.61
N LEU A 153 -18.59 -9.72 -2.17
CA LEU A 153 -18.16 -10.76 -3.13
C LEU A 153 -18.14 -12.15 -2.49
N ILE A 154 -17.60 -12.24 -1.26
CA ILE A 154 -17.50 -13.52 -0.55
C ILE A 154 -18.85 -13.91 0.04
N GLY A 155 -19.68 -12.94 0.42
CA GLY A 155 -20.96 -13.15 1.13
C GLY A 155 -20.80 -13.07 2.66
N TRP A 156 -19.85 -12.27 3.15
CA TRP A 156 -19.61 -12.11 4.59
C TRP A 156 -20.50 -11.06 5.23
N ASN A 157 -21.06 -11.40 6.38
CA ASN A 157 -21.54 -10.43 7.37
C ASN A 157 -20.40 -9.99 8.33
N VAL A 158 -20.75 -9.21 9.35
CA VAL A 158 -19.78 -8.68 10.34
C VAL A 158 -19.09 -9.79 11.14
N GLU A 159 -19.82 -10.82 11.54
CA GLU A 159 -19.31 -11.94 12.33
C GLU A 159 -18.39 -12.84 11.50
N ASP A 160 -18.82 -13.14 10.27
CA ASP A 160 -18.06 -13.91 9.29
C ASP A 160 -16.69 -13.28 9.07
N ARG A 161 -16.67 -11.97 8.82
CA ARG A 161 -15.45 -11.20 8.63
C ARG A 161 -14.53 -11.26 9.84
N ALA A 162 -15.07 -11.09 11.05
CA ALA A 162 -14.28 -11.16 12.27
C ALA A 162 -13.55 -12.51 12.43
N LYS A 163 -14.18 -13.61 11.99
CA LYS A 163 -13.64 -14.96 12.07
C LYS A 163 -12.65 -15.25 10.94
N ARG A 164 -12.99 -14.88 9.70
CA ARG A 164 -12.38 -15.45 8.49
C ARG A 164 -11.33 -14.57 7.78
N LEU A 165 -11.12 -13.33 8.23
CA LEU A 165 -10.00 -12.50 7.73
C LEU A 165 -8.61 -13.14 7.94
N VAL A 166 -8.51 -14.14 8.82
CA VAL A 166 -7.28 -14.91 9.00
C VAL A 166 -6.84 -15.63 7.72
N GLY A 167 -7.74 -15.93 6.78
CA GLY A 167 -7.39 -16.55 5.49
C GLY A 167 -6.88 -15.58 4.42
N ILE A 168 -6.84 -14.27 4.72
CA ILE A 168 -6.56 -13.20 3.76
C ILE A 168 -5.41 -12.32 4.27
N LEU A 169 -4.59 -11.83 3.33
CA LEU A 169 -3.68 -10.70 3.55
C LEU A 169 -3.93 -9.61 2.50
N ASP A 170 -3.52 -8.38 2.80
CA ASP A 170 -3.45 -7.30 1.83
C ASP A 170 -2.01 -7.07 1.38
N ALA A 171 -1.79 -6.98 0.08
CA ALA A 171 -0.56 -6.49 -0.50
C ALA A 171 -0.60 -4.95 -0.53
N TYR A 172 0.13 -4.34 0.40
CA TYR A 172 0.19 -2.89 0.59
C TYR A 172 1.46 -2.25 0.01
N VAL A 173 2.42 -3.09 -0.43
CA VAL A 173 3.61 -2.72 -1.20
C VAL A 173 3.76 -3.74 -2.31
N LEU A 174 3.70 -3.28 -3.57
CA LEU A 174 3.94 -4.08 -4.76
C LEU A 174 4.57 -3.18 -5.82
N GLY A 175 5.87 -3.39 -6.08
CA GLY A 175 6.50 -2.60 -7.12
C GLY A 175 7.92 -3.00 -7.41
N ALA A 176 8.28 -2.79 -8.67
CA ALA A 176 9.65 -2.88 -9.14
C ALA A 176 10.39 -1.57 -8.88
N VAL A 177 11.69 -1.67 -8.64
CA VAL A 177 12.60 -0.52 -8.62
C VAL A 177 13.25 -0.36 -10.00
N PRO A 178 13.75 0.83 -10.35
CA PRO A 178 14.57 0.99 -11.55
C PRO A 178 15.81 0.08 -11.54
N PRO A 179 16.23 -0.46 -12.70
CA PRO A 179 15.62 -0.29 -14.03
C PRO A 179 14.48 -1.27 -14.33
N TYR A 180 14.20 -2.24 -13.45
CA TYR A 180 13.20 -3.30 -13.68
C TYR A 180 11.78 -2.77 -13.91
N ASN A 181 11.42 -1.64 -13.30
CA ASN A 181 10.13 -1.00 -13.54
C ASN A 181 9.95 -0.52 -15.00
N PHE A 182 11.03 -0.19 -15.71
CA PHE A 182 11.00 0.17 -17.14
C PHE A 182 10.68 -1.05 -18.02
N LEU A 183 11.06 -2.24 -17.55
CA LEU A 183 10.87 -3.54 -18.20
C LEU A 183 9.56 -4.23 -17.81
N LEU A 184 8.55 -3.47 -17.36
CA LEU A 184 7.30 -4.02 -16.83
C LEU A 184 7.47 -4.98 -15.64
N GLY A 185 8.61 -4.92 -14.94
CA GLY A 185 8.90 -5.77 -13.78
C GLY A 185 7.86 -5.65 -12.66
N GLY A 186 7.15 -4.52 -12.57
CA GLY A 186 6.02 -4.36 -11.63
C GLY A 186 4.90 -5.39 -11.84
N LYS A 187 4.67 -5.82 -13.10
CA LYS A 187 3.71 -6.89 -13.41
C LYS A 187 4.22 -8.26 -12.96
N ALA A 188 5.50 -8.54 -13.24
CA ALA A 188 6.14 -9.78 -12.81
C ALA A 188 6.07 -9.92 -11.29
N ILE A 189 6.47 -8.87 -10.55
CA ILE A 189 6.43 -8.81 -9.08
C ILE A 189 5.02 -9.00 -8.53
N ALA A 190 3.99 -8.40 -9.15
CA ALA A 190 2.61 -8.60 -8.73
C ALA A 190 2.19 -10.08 -8.88
N CYS A 191 2.61 -10.76 -9.94
CA CYS A 191 2.31 -12.18 -10.14
C CYS A 191 2.98 -13.08 -9.08
N LEU A 192 4.15 -12.72 -8.55
CA LEU A 192 4.87 -13.54 -7.55
C LEU A 192 4.09 -13.76 -6.25
N ILE A 193 3.08 -12.94 -5.95
CA ILE A 193 2.23 -13.09 -4.75
C ILE A 193 1.46 -14.42 -4.78
N ARG A 194 1.04 -14.85 -5.97
CA ARG A 194 0.30 -16.10 -6.18
C ARG A 194 1.26 -17.28 -6.38
N SER A 195 2.40 -17.26 -5.70
CA SER A 195 3.38 -18.34 -5.75
C SER A 195 3.14 -19.35 -4.63
N ARG A 196 3.60 -20.58 -4.86
CA ARG A 196 3.66 -21.62 -3.85
C ARG A 196 4.55 -21.20 -2.67
N ASP A 197 5.66 -20.51 -2.95
CA ASP A 197 6.61 -19.99 -1.97
C ASP A 197 5.92 -19.07 -0.94
N VAL A 198 5.07 -18.14 -1.40
CA VAL A 198 4.33 -17.22 -0.51
C VAL A 198 3.32 -17.99 0.37
N TYR A 199 2.65 -18.98 -0.19
CA TYR A 199 1.73 -19.83 0.57
C TYR A 199 2.45 -20.61 1.67
N ASP A 200 3.57 -21.24 1.34
CA ASP A 200 4.35 -22.05 2.29
C ASP A 200 5.01 -21.18 3.37
N ASP A 201 5.54 -20.00 3.02
CA ASP A 201 6.04 -19.03 3.99
C ASP A 201 4.96 -18.58 4.97
N PHE A 202 3.74 -18.31 4.48
CA PHE A 202 2.63 -17.95 5.34
C PHE A 202 2.27 -19.09 6.29
N ARG A 203 2.19 -20.32 5.79
CA ARG A 203 1.92 -21.52 6.61
C ARG A 203 2.99 -21.71 7.68
N ARG A 204 4.26 -21.50 7.34
CA ARG A 204 5.38 -21.60 8.30
C ARG A 204 5.29 -20.53 9.39
N LEU A 205 4.98 -19.29 9.04
CA LEU A 205 4.95 -18.17 10.00
C LEU A 205 3.67 -18.11 10.83
N TYR A 206 2.53 -18.42 10.23
CA TYR A 206 1.21 -18.15 10.80
C TYR A 206 0.26 -19.35 10.81
N GLY A 207 0.66 -20.50 10.25
CA GLY A 207 -0.22 -21.65 10.10
C GLY A 207 -0.72 -22.24 11.41
N GLN A 208 0.07 -22.11 12.49
CA GLN A 208 -0.29 -22.52 13.85
C GLN A 208 -0.48 -21.31 14.78
N SER A 209 -0.73 -20.12 14.23
CA SER A 209 -0.82 -18.91 15.05
C SER A 209 -2.06 -18.91 15.95
N VAL A 210 -1.86 -18.53 17.20
CA VAL A 210 -2.93 -18.27 18.16
C VAL A 210 -3.30 -16.79 18.07
N GLY A 211 -4.58 -16.49 17.86
CA GLY A 211 -5.06 -15.12 17.78
C GLY A 211 -4.80 -14.39 19.11
N VAL A 212 -4.12 -13.23 19.07
CA VAL A 212 -3.76 -12.49 20.29
C VAL A 212 -4.99 -12.07 21.11
N ILE A 213 -6.06 -11.65 20.42
CA ILE A 213 -7.33 -11.23 21.06
C ILE A 213 -8.18 -12.45 21.41
N SER A 214 -8.39 -13.36 20.45
CA SER A 214 -9.29 -14.49 20.64
C SER A 214 -8.70 -15.61 21.50
N ARG A 215 -7.37 -15.65 21.68
CA ARG A 215 -6.59 -16.74 22.31
C ARG A 215 -6.86 -18.13 21.72
N GLN A 216 -7.39 -18.18 20.50
CA GLN A 216 -7.70 -19.42 19.80
C GLN A 216 -6.65 -19.73 18.76
N ALA A 217 -6.20 -21.00 18.71
CA ALA A 217 -5.39 -21.51 17.61
C ALA A 217 -6.20 -21.43 16.32
N LYS A 218 -5.68 -20.71 15.33
CA LYS A 218 -6.29 -20.62 14.01
C LYS A 218 -5.41 -21.43 13.07
N GLN A 219 -5.92 -22.54 12.54
CA GLN A 219 -5.24 -23.26 11.45
C GLN A 219 -5.32 -22.42 10.17
N ALA A 220 -4.55 -21.34 10.11
CA ALA A 220 -4.71 -20.30 9.11
C ALA A 220 -4.07 -20.69 7.77
N HIS A 221 -4.86 -20.80 6.72
CA HIS A 221 -4.38 -20.97 5.35
C HIS A 221 -4.52 -19.65 4.57
N LEU A 222 -3.47 -19.21 3.88
CA LEU A 222 -3.57 -18.04 3.01
C LEU A 222 -4.23 -18.46 1.71
N VAL A 223 -5.49 -18.11 1.53
CA VAL A 223 -6.28 -18.51 0.34
C VAL A 223 -6.50 -17.35 -0.63
N ALA A 224 -6.36 -16.11 -0.17
CA ALA A 224 -6.41 -14.94 -1.04
C ALA A 224 -5.54 -13.80 -0.54
N VAL A 225 -5.06 -12.98 -1.49
CA VAL A 225 -4.44 -11.69 -1.21
C VAL A 225 -5.23 -10.60 -1.91
N THR A 226 -5.61 -9.54 -1.20
CA THR A 226 -6.23 -8.37 -1.83
C THR A 226 -5.23 -7.24 -2.01
N THR A 227 -5.48 -6.35 -2.97
CA THR A 227 -4.72 -5.10 -3.09
C THR A 227 -5.63 -3.98 -3.57
N THR A 228 -5.27 -2.76 -3.22
CA THR A 228 -5.96 -1.56 -3.69
C THR A 228 -5.01 -0.70 -4.49
N SER A 229 -5.52 -0.11 -5.56
CA SER A 229 -4.81 0.90 -6.32
C SER A 229 -4.46 2.13 -5.46
N SER A 230 -3.29 2.73 -5.69
CA SER A 230 -2.84 3.87 -4.90
C SER A 230 -3.54 5.19 -5.27
N MET A 231 -3.87 5.38 -6.56
CA MET A 231 -4.41 6.63 -7.13
C MET A 231 -5.63 6.41 -8.06
N GLY A 232 -6.61 5.58 -7.66
CA GLY A 232 -7.86 5.39 -8.42
C GLY A 232 -7.89 4.14 -9.30
N ARG A 233 -7.61 4.23 -10.60
CA ARG A 233 -7.42 3.05 -11.48
C ARG A 233 -5.92 2.77 -11.66
N SER A 234 -5.52 1.51 -11.49
CA SER A 234 -4.12 1.08 -11.66
C SER A 234 -3.96 0.23 -12.91
N SER A 235 -3.06 0.63 -13.81
CA SER A 235 -2.73 -0.18 -14.99
C SER A 235 -1.82 -1.37 -14.67
N VAL A 236 -1.14 -1.36 -13.50
CA VAL A 236 -0.20 -2.41 -13.10
C VAL A 236 -0.92 -3.74 -12.90
N TYR A 237 -2.11 -3.72 -12.30
CA TYR A 237 -2.88 -4.92 -12.00
C TYR A 237 -3.80 -5.38 -13.14
N ASN A 238 -3.85 -4.60 -14.22
CA ASN A 238 -4.66 -4.94 -15.40
C ASN A 238 -3.92 -5.95 -16.28
N ARG A 239 -4.65 -6.98 -16.73
CA ARG A 239 -4.16 -8.01 -17.66
C ARG A 239 -2.95 -8.79 -17.12
N LEU A 240 -2.91 -9.04 -15.81
CA LEU A 240 -1.94 -9.94 -15.18
C LEU A 240 -2.31 -11.40 -15.45
N ARG A 241 -2.13 -11.81 -16.71
CA ARG A 241 -2.43 -13.16 -17.19
C ARG A 241 -1.15 -13.83 -17.68
N LEU A 242 -0.80 -14.99 -17.14
CA LEU A 242 0.31 -15.85 -17.58
C LEU A 242 -0.30 -17.22 -17.93
N GLU A 243 -0.01 -17.74 -19.13
CA GLU A 243 -0.50 -19.04 -19.62
C GLU A 243 -1.98 -19.30 -19.34
N GLY A 244 -2.84 -18.34 -19.67
CA GLY A 244 -4.28 -18.48 -19.47
C GLY A 244 -4.76 -18.22 -18.04
N THR A 245 -3.89 -18.24 -17.03
CA THR A 245 -4.23 -18.01 -15.61
C THR A 245 -4.21 -16.52 -15.26
N SER A 246 -5.30 -16.02 -14.66
CA SER A 246 -5.35 -14.66 -14.13
C SER A 246 -4.79 -14.61 -12.71
N TYR A 247 -3.82 -13.72 -12.47
CA TYR A 247 -3.17 -13.56 -11.17
C TYR A 247 -3.88 -12.54 -10.28
N PHE A 248 -4.63 -11.62 -10.88
CA PHE A 248 -5.46 -10.65 -10.18
C PHE A 248 -6.78 -10.45 -10.90
N GLU A 249 -7.86 -10.52 -10.14
CA GLU A 249 -9.23 -10.28 -10.58
C GLU A 249 -9.71 -8.96 -9.99
N ARG A 250 -10.33 -8.12 -10.82
CA ARG A 250 -10.95 -6.87 -10.36
C ARG A 250 -12.26 -7.19 -9.65
N ILE A 251 -12.42 -6.74 -8.41
CA ILE A 251 -13.61 -7.02 -7.60
C ILE A 251 -14.51 -5.81 -7.39
N GLY A 252 -14.01 -4.59 -7.65
CA GLY A 252 -14.80 -3.36 -7.64
C GLY A 252 -14.02 -2.18 -7.10
N PHE A 253 -14.71 -1.26 -6.40
CA PHE A 253 -14.12 -0.02 -5.91
C PHE A 253 -14.45 0.23 -4.44
N THR A 254 -13.55 0.93 -3.73
CA THR A 254 -13.84 1.47 -2.39
C THR A 254 -14.74 2.71 -2.48
N GLU A 255 -15.46 3.03 -1.41
CA GLU A 255 -16.28 4.25 -1.33
C GLU A 255 -15.52 5.54 -0.98
N GLY A 256 -14.19 5.46 -0.78
CA GLY A 256 -13.34 6.65 -0.61
C GLY A 256 -13.48 7.33 0.74
N TRP A 257 -13.52 6.55 1.82
CA TRP A 257 -13.41 7.04 3.19
C TRP A 257 -11.95 6.98 3.67
N GLY A 258 -11.47 8.06 4.29
CA GLY A 258 -10.12 8.08 4.84
C GLY A 258 -9.67 9.44 5.36
N HIS A 259 -8.52 9.43 6.02
CA HIS A 259 -7.97 10.60 6.71
C HIS A 259 -6.63 11.08 6.12
N PHE A 260 -6.30 10.72 4.87
CA PHE A 260 -4.98 11.06 4.30
C PHE A 260 -4.79 12.56 4.08
N HIS A 261 -5.87 13.34 4.03
CA HIS A 261 -5.79 14.79 3.93
C HIS A 261 -5.56 15.43 5.31
N ILE A 262 -5.63 14.70 6.42
CA ILE A 262 -5.34 15.22 7.77
C ILE A 262 -3.86 14.95 8.09
N THR A 263 -3.08 16.01 8.32
CA THR A 263 -1.65 15.92 8.69
C THR A 263 -1.48 15.37 10.10
N ASP A 264 -0.28 14.87 10.43
CA ASP A 264 0.00 14.38 11.79
C ASP A 264 -0.10 15.51 12.83
N THR A 265 0.37 16.72 12.50
CA THR A 265 0.23 17.89 13.37
C THR A 265 -1.22 18.24 13.65
N LEU A 266 -2.08 18.24 12.63
CA LEU A 266 -3.50 18.53 12.81
C LEU A 266 -4.21 17.44 13.61
N PHE A 267 -3.85 16.18 13.37
CA PHE A 267 -4.35 15.04 14.11
C PHE A 267 -3.99 15.10 15.61
N LEU A 268 -2.73 15.43 15.93
CA LEU A 268 -2.30 15.58 17.34
C LEU A 268 -3.11 16.66 18.05
N ARG A 269 -3.33 17.81 17.41
CA ARG A 269 -4.17 18.89 17.97
C ARG A 269 -5.63 18.49 18.17
N MET A 270 -6.20 17.69 17.25
CA MET A 270 -7.54 17.11 17.41
C MET A 270 -7.60 16.16 18.62
N ARG A 271 -6.54 15.38 18.83
CA ARG A 271 -6.45 14.46 19.96
C ARG A 271 -6.33 15.20 21.28
N ASP A 272 -5.49 16.23 21.35
CA ASP A 272 -5.33 17.05 22.56
C ASP A 272 -6.66 17.76 22.90
N PHE A 273 -7.35 18.30 21.89
CA PHE A 273 -8.69 18.89 22.04
C PHE A 273 -9.74 17.91 22.60
N LEU A 274 -9.69 16.63 22.19
CA LEU A 274 -10.56 15.59 22.73
C LEU A 274 -10.15 15.19 24.16
N ARG A 275 -8.85 15.18 24.47
CA ARG A 275 -8.35 14.88 25.80
C ARG A 275 -8.76 15.95 26.82
N ASP A 276 -8.72 17.22 26.43
CA ASP A 276 -9.23 18.35 27.25
C ASP A 276 -10.72 18.23 27.58
N ARG A 277 -11.46 17.37 26.87
CA ARG A 277 -12.89 17.08 27.05
C ARG A 277 -13.15 15.70 27.65
N ASP A 278 -12.11 15.03 28.12
CA ASP A 278 -12.17 13.67 28.66
C ASP A 278 -12.84 12.66 27.69
N HIS A 279 -12.68 12.86 26.38
CA HIS A 279 -13.32 12.02 25.39
C HIS A 279 -12.49 10.75 25.13
N ARG A 280 -13.05 9.58 25.43
CA ARG A 280 -12.38 8.26 25.36
C ARG A 280 -11.52 8.02 24.10
N TYR A 281 -11.98 8.45 22.93
CA TYR A 281 -11.24 8.23 21.66
C TYR A 281 -9.95 9.05 21.52
N ALA A 282 -9.63 9.96 22.45
CA ALA A 282 -8.33 10.59 22.48
C ALA A 282 -7.20 9.55 22.64
N ASP A 283 -7.44 8.52 23.46
CA ASP A 283 -6.39 7.58 23.88
C ASP A 283 -6.67 6.10 23.56
N MET A 284 -7.80 5.78 22.91
CA MET A 284 -8.11 4.42 22.44
C MET A 284 -7.37 4.00 21.17
N HIS A 285 -6.06 3.79 21.27
CA HIS A 285 -5.16 3.37 20.18
C HIS A 285 -4.32 2.11 20.47
N LYS A 286 -4.63 1.39 21.56
CA LYS A 286 -3.94 0.16 21.95
C LYS A 286 -4.41 -1.04 21.11
N PHE A 287 -3.57 -2.08 21.07
CA PHE A 287 -3.91 -3.33 20.42
C PHE A 287 -5.20 -3.92 21.03
N GLY A 288 -6.16 -4.31 20.17
CA GLY A 288 -7.49 -4.79 20.59
C GLY A 288 -8.59 -3.73 20.51
N GLU A 289 -8.26 -2.44 20.45
CA GLU A 289 -9.26 -1.35 20.40
C GLU A 289 -9.75 -1.04 18.97
N GLY A 290 -9.33 -1.86 18.00
CA GLY A 290 -9.77 -1.82 16.61
C GLY A 290 -8.92 -0.93 15.70
N PRO A 291 -8.71 -1.34 14.44
CA PRO A 291 -7.71 -0.73 13.54
C PRO A 291 -8.07 0.68 13.04
N ASN A 292 -9.33 1.09 13.17
CA ASN A 292 -9.84 2.38 12.68
C ASN A 292 -9.72 3.53 13.70
N TRP A 293 -8.90 3.37 14.75
CA TRP A 293 -8.82 4.34 15.85
C TRP A 293 -8.59 5.76 15.37
N ARG A 294 -7.63 5.99 14.46
CA ARG A 294 -7.33 7.33 13.95
C ARG A 294 -8.54 7.96 13.26
N LEU A 295 -9.27 7.19 12.46
CA LEU A 295 -10.48 7.68 11.80
C LEU A 295 -11.59 7.99 12.82
N ARG A 296 -11.76 7.15 13.85
CA ARG A 296 -12.74 7.37 14.93
C ARG A 296 -12.40 8.62 15.76
N THR A 297 -11.12 8.80 16.11
CA THR A 297 -10.63 9.99 16.83
C THR A 297 -10.90 11.26 16.01
N ILE A 298 -10.63 11.23 14.70
CA ILE A 298 -10.91 12.39 13.84
C ILE A 298 -12.41 12.65 13.73
N ARG A 299 -13.25 11.63 13.54
CA ARG A 299 -14.72 11.79 13.53
C ARG A 299 -15.23 12.45 14.81
N ALA A 300 -14.82 11.94 15.96
CA ALA A 300 -15.20 12.52 17.25
C ALA A 300 -14.73 13.97 17.40
N ALA A 301 -13.52 14.30 16.94
CA ALA A 301 -13.04 15.67 16.95
C ALA A 301 -13.83 16.58 16.01
N LEU A 302 -14.19 16.12 14.81
CA LEU A 302 -15.01 16.88 13.85
C LEU A 302 -16.41 17.15 14.42
N SER A 303 -17.07 16.12 14.96
CA SER A 303 -18.37 16.24 15.61
C SER A 303 -18.34 17.23 16.78
N ALA A 304 -17.35 17.11 17.67
CA ALA A 304 -17.18 18.03 18.80
C ALA A 304 -16.77 19.46 18.40
N LEU A 305 -16.26 19.65 17.18
CA LEU A 305 -15.97 20.96 16.60
C LEU A 305 -17.11 21.51 15.74
N ASP A 306 -18.22 20.79 15.59
CA ASP A 306 -19.34 21.17 14.71
C ASP A 306 -18.89 21.32 13.24
N PHE A 307 -18.13 20.34 12.76
CA PHE A 307 -17.79 20.16 11.35
C PHE A 307 -18.48 18.92 10.79
N ASP A 308 -18.88 18.97 9.51
CA ASP A 308 -19.40 17.79 8.81
C ASP A 308 -18.32 16.68 8.75
N GLU A 309 -18.68 15.48 9.21
CA GLU A 309 -17.85 14.29 9.13
C GLU A 309 -17.63 13.80 7.69
N ASN A 310 -18.46 14.22 6.73
CA ASN A 310 -18.31 13.88 5.31
C ASN A 310 -17.01 14.44 4.69
N ILE A 311 -16.31 15.34 5.38
CA ILE A 311 -14.93 15.73 5.03
C ILE A 311 -14.02 14.48 4.92
N LEU A 312 -14.32 13.41 5.67
CA LEU A 312 -13.60 12.13 5.59
C LEU A 312 -13.97 11.28 4.37
N ARG A 313 -15.09 11.57 3.71
CA ARG A 313 -15.51 10.95 2.45
C ARG A 313 -14.86 11.70 1.29
N HIS A 314 -13.58 11.45 1.11
CA HIS A 314 -12.78 12.12 0.10
C HIS A 314 -13.11 11.70 -1.36
N GLY A 315 -14.06 10.79 -1.59
CA GLY A 315 -14.56 10.43 -2.93
C GLY A 315 -13.58 9.67 -3.83
N ILE A 316 -12.28 9.62 -3.50
CA ILE A 316 -11.28 8.80 -4.22
C ILE A 316 -11.64 7.32 -4.07
N LYS A 317 -12.33 6.81 -5.09
CA LYS A 317 -12.62 5.39 -5.24
C LYS A 317 -11.39 4.65 -5.76
N ARG A 318 -10.78 3.82 -4.91
CA ARG A 318 -9.66 2.95 -5.27
C ARG A 318 -10.21 1.64 -5.80
N GLU A 319 -9.74 1.25 -6.97
CA GLU A 319 -10.00 -0.07 -7.53
C GLU A 319 -9.37 -1.14 -6.64
N VAL A 320 -10.13 -2.22 -6.42
CA VAL A 320 -9.77 -3.34 -5.55
C VAL A 320 -9.62 -4.60 -6.39
N PHE A 321 -8.55 -5.35 -6.13
CA PHE A 321 -8.23 -6.59 -6.81
C PHE A 321 -8.04 -7.72 -5.79
N ILE A 322 -8.30 -8.95 -6.22
CA ILE A 322 -8.04 -10.16 -5.45
C ILE A 322 -7.17 -11.12 -6.25
N SER A 323 -6.21 -11.74 -5.58
CA SER A 323 -5.40 -12.84 -6.07
C SER A 323 -5.76 -14.09 -5.27
N LYS A 324 -6.27 -15.13 -5.94
CA LYS A 324 -6.66 -16.39 -5.29
C LYS A 324 -5.47 -17.34 -5.29
N LEU A 325 -5.06 -17.78 -4.09
CA LEU A 325 -4.00 -18.78 -3.91
C LEU A 325 -4.55 -20.22 -3.90
N ALA A 326 -5.86 -20.39 -3.79
CA ALA A 326 -6.54 -21.68 -3.92
C ALA A 326 -7.64 -21.63 -4.98
N ALA A 327 -7.86 -22.73 -5.70
CA ALA A 327 -8.94 -22.84 -6.69
C ALA A 327 -10.32 -22.68 -6.04
N ASN A 328 -10.49 -23.27 -4.85
CA ASN A 328 -11.69 -23.19 -4.01
C ASN A 328 -11.61 -22.05 -2.96
N ALA A 329 -10.84 -20.98 -3.20
CA ALA A 329 -10.59 -19.94 -2.20
C ALA A 329 -11.88 -19.35 -1.59
N TYR A 330 -12.93 -19.12 -2.39
CA TYR A 330 -14.18 -18.58 -1.87
C TYR A 330 -14.94 -19.57 -0.99
N ASP A 331 -14.88 -20.87 -1.27
CA ASP A 331 -15.58 -21.89 -0.48
C ASP A 331 -14.91 -22.07 0.89
N VAL A 332 -13.57 -22.03 0.92
CA VAL A 332 -12.78 -21.96 2.16
C VAL A 332 -13.06 -20.67 2.94
N LEU A 333 -13.25 -19.54 2.24
CA LEU A 333 -13.57 -18.27 2.91
C LEU A 333 -15.02 -18.18 3.38
N ARG A 334 -15.96 -18.93 2.80
CA ARG A 334 -17.35 -18.99 3.25
C ARG A 334 -17.53 -19.98 4.40
N THR A 335 -16.80 -21.08 4.38
CA THR A 335 -16.96 -22.21 5.32
C THR A 335 -15.59 -22.70 5.79
N ASP A 336 -15.45 -23.00 7.08
CA ASP A 336 -14.20 -23.57 7.62
C ASP A 336 -14.03 -25.08 7.28
N ALA A 337 -14.91 -25.64 6.45
CA ALA A 337 -15.01 -27.08 6.20
C ALA A 337 -14.10 -27.60 5.08
N HIS A 338 -13.40 -26.72 4.36
CA HIS A 338 -12.66 -27.09 3.15
C HIS A 338 -11.16 -26.83 3.31
N SER A 339 -10.34 -27.82 2.97
CA SER A 339 -8.91 -27.61 2.78
C SER A 339 -8.67 -26.84 1.47
N PRO A 340 -7.68 -25.93 1.42
CA PRO A 340 -7.40 -25.16 0.21
C PRO A 340 -6.79 -26.03 -0.88
N ASP A 341 -7.40 -26.00 -2.08
CA ASP A 341 -6.85 -26.60 -3.29
C ASP A 341 -5.81 -25.67 -3.93
N ILE A 342 -4.54 -25.99 -3.71
CA ILE A 342 -3.38 -25.22 -4.14
C ILE A 342 -2.60 -25.89 -5.29
N ALA A 343 -3.17 -26.90 -5.95
CA ALA A 343 -2.47 -27.71 -6.95
C ALA A 343 -1.97 -26.88 -8.15
N GLN A 344 -2.64 -25.76 -8.45
CA GLN A 344 -2.32 -24.86 -9.56
C GLN A 344 -1.39 -23.69 -9.16
N LEU A 345 -0.77 -23.72 -7.97
CA LEU A 345 0.24 -22.74 -7.60
C LEU A 345 1.57 -23.08 -8.24
N LEU A 346 2.11 -22.13 -9.00
CA LEU A 346 3.45 -22.18 -9.52
C LEU A 346 4.46 -21.68 -8.48
N THR A 347 5.68 -22.13 -8.57
CA THR A 347 6.81 -21.58 -7.82
C THR A 347 7.18 -20.18 -8.32
N VAL A 348 7.90 -19.42 -7.51
CA VAL A 348 8.47 -18.13 -7.92
C VAL A 348 9.36 -18.26 -9.16
N ALA A 349 10.06 -19.39 -9.33
CA ALA A 349 10.91 -19.65 -10.50
C ALA A 349 10.10 -19.66 -11.79
N GLU A 350 9.05 -20.48 -11.81
CA GLU A 350 8.17 -20.65 -12.97
C GLU A 350 7.47 -19.33 -13.31
N ILE A 351 6.94 -18.63 -12.30
CA ILE A 351 6.30 -17.31 -12.51
C ILE A 351 7.31 -16.30 -13.06
N SER A 352 8.55 -16.31 -12.56
CA SER A 352 9.64 -15.46 -13.07
C SER A 352 9.89 -15.71 -14.56
N ASP A 353 9.98 -16.97 -14.97
CA ASP A 353 10.23 -17.34 -16.36
C ASP A 353 9.09 -16.91 -17.29
N LEU A 354 7.85 -17.20 -16.89
CA LEU A 354 6.65 -16.80 -17.63
C LEU A 354 6.54 -15.28 -17.77
N ALA A 355 6.78 -14.55 -16.69
CA ALA A 355 6.70 -13.09 -16.70
C ALA A 355 7.84 -12.44 -17.49
N ARG A 356 9.06 -12.99 -17.40
CA ARG A 356 10.22 -12.55 -18.19
C ARG A 356 9.92 -12.66 -19.69
N ASN A 357 9.51 -13.84 -20.14
CA ASN A 357 9.24 -14.13 -21.55
C ASN A 357 8.06 -13.32 -22.09
N ARG A 358 7.01 -13.14 -21.28
CA ARG A 358 5.80 -12.42 -21.72
C ARG A 358 5.96 -10.91 -21.75
N TRP A 359 6.70 -10.34 -20.80
CA TRP A 359 6.69 -8.88 -20.58
C TRP A 359 8.07 -8.24 -20.66
N MET A 360 9.08 -8.80 -20.02
CA MET A 360 10.36 -8.12 -19.82
C MET A 360 11.22 -8.15 -21.08
N ILE A 361 11.39 -9.32 -21.69
CA ILE A 361 12.12 -9.48 -22.96
C ILE A 361 11.44 -8.66 -24.07
N PRO A 362 10.12 -8.82 -24.36
CA PRO A 362 9.50 -8.07 -25.44
C PRO A 362 9.51 -6.56 -25.21
N ARG A 363 9.46 -6.10 -23.94
CA ARG A 363 9.54 -4.68 -23.61
C ARG A 363 10.92 -4.11 -23.93
N ALA A 364 11.98 -4.87 -23.65
CA ALA A 364 13.34 -4.48 -23.98
C ALA A 364 13.57 -4.46 -25.50
N ASP A 365 13.12 -5.50 -26.20
CA ASP A 365 13.34 -5.66 -27.64
C ASP A 365 12.66 -4.56 -28.46
N ARG A 366 11.47 -4.10 -28.03
CA ARG A 366 10.78 -2.98 -28.70
C ARG A 366 11.49 -1.64 -28.53
N GLY A 367 12.45 -1.52 -27.61
CA GLY A 367 13.26 -0.30 -27.45
C GLY A 367 12.50 0.95 -27.00
N GLU A 368 11.25 0.82 -26.59
CA GLU A 368 10.36 1.95 -26.22
C GLU A 368 10.82 2.73 -24.97
N VAL A 369 11.73 2.17 -24.17
CA VAL A 369 12.31 2.84 -22.99
C VAL A 369 13.79 2.56 -22.94
N ASP A 370 14.59 3.61 -22.75
CA ASP A 370 16.01 3.48 -22.51
C ASP A 370 16.27 3.11 -21.03
N TYR A 371 16.06 1.83 -20.72
CA TYR A 371 16.40 1.31 -19.40
C TYR A 371 17.91 1.25 -19.16
N ARG A 372 18.74 1.20 -20.22
CA ARG A 372 20.19 0.99 -20.12
C ARG A 372 20.93 2.23 -19.61
N SER A 373 20.44 3.43 -19.91
CA SER A 373 20.98 4.69 -19.38
C SER A 373 20.58 4.99 -17.94
N TRP A 374 19.76 4.12 -17.32
CA TRP A 374 19.50 4.22 -15.89
C TRP A 374 20.79 4.02 -15.10
N ARG A 375 21.01 4.88 -14.10
CA ARG A 375 22.16 4.79 -13.21
C ARG A 375 21.68 4.77 -11.77
N ARG A 376 22.26 3.88 -10.96
CA ARG A 376 21.82 3.67 -9.57
C ARG A 376 22.05 4.90 -8.69
N ASP A 377 23.04 5.73 -9.02
CA ASP A 377 23.32 7.02 -8.38
C ASP A 377 22.16 8.04 -8.48
N LYS A 378 21.15 7.79 -9.33
CA LYS A 378 19.91 8.57 -9.41
C LYS A 378 18.89 8.20 -8.32
N ILE A 379 19.07 7.11 -7.58
CA ILE A 379 18.16 6.69 -6.48
C ILE A 379 17.96 7.78 -5.41
N PRO A 380 19.00 8.48 -4.90
CA PRO A 380 18.83 9.59 -3.97
C PRO A 380 17.97 10.73 -4.54
N LEU A 381 18.08 11.02 -5.85
CA LEU A 381 17.26 12.03 -6.52
C LEU A 381 15.79 11.58 -6.61
N LEU A 382 15.56 10.30 -6.91
CA LEU A 382 14.25 9.70 -6.94
C LEU A 382 13.57 9.74 -5.55
N ILE A 383 14.31 9.39 -4.49
CA ILE A 383 13.83 9.50 -3.09
C ILE A 383 13.46 10.95 -2.76
N LYS A 384 14.27 11.92 -3.19
CA LYS A 384 13.99 13.35 -3.00
C LYS A 384 12.83 13.86 -3.87
N GLY A 385 12.31 13.04 -4.79
CA GLY A 385 11.25 13.44 -5.73
C GLY A 385 11.72 14.46 -6.76
N ARG A 386 13.03 14.52 -7.02
CA ARG A 386 13.65 15.39 -8.03
C ARG A 386 13.75 14.73 -9.40
N LEU A 387 13.29 13.49 -9.51
CA LEU A 387 13.27 12.69 -10.73
C LEU A 387 11.97 11.88 -10.77
N GLU A 388 11.34 11.78 -11.95
CA GLU A 388 10.21 10.89 -12.20
C GLU A 388 10.64 9.73 -13.10
N THR A 389 10.33 8.50 -12.72
CA THR A 389 10.67 7.29 -13.51
C THR A 389 9.85 7.17 -14.81
N GLY A 390 8.83 8.01 -15.02
CA GLY A 390 7.93 7.92 -16.17
C GLY A 390 8.36 8.69 -17.42
N ARG A 391 9.45 9.48 -17.36
CA ARG A 391 9.84 10.44 -18.42
C ARG A 391 11.18 10.14 -19.11
N ILE A 392 11.76 8.95 -19.01
CA ILE A 392 12.98 8.59 -19.76
C ILE A 392 12.63 8.10 -21.18
N ALA A 393 11.75 8.83 -21.84
CA ALA A 393 11.42 8.72 -23.24
C ALA A 393 11.16 10.14 -23.74
N ASP A 394 12.20 10.96 -23.74
CA ASP A 394 12.30 12.06 -24.67
C ASP A 394 13.68 11.91 -25.29
N ARG A 395 13.75 11.08 -26.34
CA ARG A 395 14.86 11.21 -27.28
C ARG A 395 14.66 12.57 -27.90
N SER A 396 15.61 13.46 -27.64
CA SER A 396 15.89 14.59 -28.49
C SER A 396 15.86 14.12 -29.95
N SER A 397 14.85 14.56 -30.68
CA SER A 397 14.72 14.34 -32.12
C SER A 397 14.40 15.67 -32.76
N GLY A 398 15.36 16.19 -33.54
CA GLY A 398 15.17 17.24 -34.55
C GLY A 398 15.05 18.63 -33.99
#